data_AF-A0A3M0XUF3-F1
#
_entry.id   AF-A0A3M0XUF3-F1
#
_cell.length_a   1.000
_cell.length_b   1.000
_cell.length_c   1.000
_cell.angle_alpha   90.00
_cell.angle_beta   90.00
_cell.angle_gamma   90.00
#
_symmetry.space_group_name_H-M   'P 1'
#
loop_
_entity.id
_entity.type
_entity.pdbx_description
1 polymer ?
#
loop_
_entity_poly.entity_id
_entity_poly.type
_entity_poly.pdbx_seq_one_letter_code
_entity_poly.pdbx_strand_id
1 'polypeptide(L)'
;MPQPQTPDTPTPAADRPLAARALHNDPEVARALDALTAALSQAKGDIHSIRPSSDALRQRFGELLDEAAAQRGRPLLYPYLGSGLGNGPYVELLDGSVKLDFIGGIGVLFFGRSDEDLVRTARRAALADTVM
;
A
#
# COMPACT_ATOMS: atom_id res chain seq x y z
N MET A 1 -68.06 -11.51 -18.13
CA MET A 1 -67.22 -10.53 -17.38
C MET A 1 -65.91 -11.20 -17.01
N PRO A 2 -64.76 -10.73 -17.51
CA PRO A 2 -63.45 -11.20 -17.09
C PRO A 2 -63.19 -10.75 -15.64
N GLN A 3 -62.78 -11.68 -14.77
CA GLN A 3 -62.39 -11.41 -13.39
C GLN A 3 -61.08 -10.60 -13.36
N PRO A 4 -60.95 -9.57 -12.52
CA PRO A 4 -59.70 -8.82 -12.39
C PRO A 4 -58.63 -9.70 -11.75
N GLN A 5 -57.47 -9.81 -12.41
CA GLN A 5 -56.30 -10.50 -11.86
C GLN A 5 -55.74 -9.67 -10.70
N THR A 6 -55.72 -10.26 -9.51
CA THR A 6 -55.07 -9.69 -8.33
C THR A 6 -53.56 -9.57 -8.60
N PRO A 7 -52.91 -8.43 -8.30
CA PRO A 7 -51.47 -8.32 -8.46
C PRO A 7 -50.75 -9.28 -7.51
N ASP A 8 -49.82 -10.08 -8.06
CA ASP A 8 -48.94 -10.95 -7.29
C ASP A 8 -48.20 -10.13 -6.23
N THR A 9 -48.42 -10.46 -4.96
CA THR A 9 -47.63 -9.91 -3.85
C THR A 9 -46.16 -10.29 -4.08
N PRO A 10 -45.22 -9.32 -4.11
CA PRO A 10 -43.81 -9.66 -4.25
C PRO A 10 -43.40 -10.53 -3.06
N THR A 11 -42.96 -11.75 -3.36
CA THR A 11 -42.38 -12.67 -2.39
C THR A 11 -41.22 -11.94 -1.70
N PRO A 12 -41.13 -11.91 -0.35
CA PRO A 12 -40.02 -11.27 0.33
C PRO A 12 -38.73 -11.94 -0.14
N ALA A 13 -37.86 -11.17 -0.80
CA ALA A 13 -36.56 -11.65 -1.22
C ALA A 13 -35.84 -12.16 0.05
N ALA A 14 -35.55 -13.46 0.10
CA ALA A 14 -34.80 -14.06 1.19
C ALA A 14 -33.53 -13.24 1.47
N ASP A 15 -33.16 -13.11 2.76
CA ASP A 15 -32.04 -12.33 3.31
C ASP A 15 -30.69 -12.69 2.66
N ARG A 16 -30.47 -12.24 1.43
CA ARG A 16 -29.19 -12.43 0.75
C ARG A 16 -28.19 -11.45 1.39
N PRO A 17 -27.04 -11.94 1.89
CA PRO A 17 -26.03 -11.03 2.41
C PRO A 17 -25.55 -10.08 1.31
N LEU A 18 -25.22 -8.85 1.71
CA LEU A 18 -24.62 -7.86 0.82
C LEU A 18 -23.41 -8.46 0.11
N ALA A 19 -23.27 -8.24 -1.20
CA ALA A 19 -22.14 -8.74 -1.99
C ALA A 19 -20.79 -8.30 -1.40
N ALA A 20 -20.70 -7.06 -0.90
CA ALA A 20 -19.53 -6.55 -0.19
C ALA A 20 -19.18 -7.37 1.07
N ARG A 21 -20.20 -7.81 1.84
CA ARG A 21 -19.98 -8.66 3.02
C ARG A 21 -19.51 -10.06 2.64
N ALA A 22 -20.02 -10.60 1.53
CA ALA A 22 -19.55 -11.89 1.02
C ALA A 22 -18.07 -11.81 0.60
N LEU A 23 -17.67 -10.79 -0.18
CA LEU A 23 -16.29 -10.57 -0.58
C LEU A 23 -15.36 -10.34 0.62
N HIS A 24 -15.80 -9.54 1.60
CA HIS A 24 -15.01 -9.26 2.80
C HIS A 24 -14.72 -10.55 3.59
N ASN A 25 -15.69 -11.45 3.67
CA ASN A 25 -15.58 -12.71 4.41
C ASN A 25 -15.06 -13.88 3.55
N ASP A 26 -14.68 -13.63 2.31
CA ASP A 26 -14.17 -14.66 1.41
C ASP A 26 -12.81 -15.19 1.92
N PRO A 27 -12.67 -16.50 2.19
CA PRO A 27 -11.41 -17.08 2.64
C PRO A 27 -10.27 -16.94 1.62
N GLU A 28 -10.57 -16.89 0.32
CA GLU A 28 -9.56 -16.69 -0.72
C GLU A 28 -8.97 -15.28 -0.68
N VAL A 29 -9.80 -14.28 -0.34
CA VAL A 29 -9.33 -12.90 -0.10
C VAL A 29 -8.39 -12.86 1.10
N ALA A 30 -8.73 -13.53 2.20
CA ALA A 30 -7.87 -13.60 3.38
C ALA A 30 -6.52 -14.26 3.05
N ARG A 31 -6.54 -15.39 2.34
CA ARG A 31 -5.35 -16.12 1.90
C ARG A 31 -4.45 -15.28 0.99
N ALA A 32 -5.03 -14.50 0.07
CA ALA A 32 -4.28 -13.61 -0.81
C ALA A 32 -3.62 -12.46 -0.04
N LEU A 33 -4.33 -11.86 0.92
CA LEU A 33 -3.77 -10.82 1.79
C LEU A 33 -2.61 -11.35 2.64
N ASP A 34 -2.72 -12.57 3.15
CA ASP A 34 -1.65 -13.20 3.93
C ASP A 34 -0.41 -13.46 3.05
N ALA A 35 -0.60 -13.94 1.83
CA ALA A 35 0.50 -14.13 0.87
C ALA A 35 1.21 -12.81 0.52
N LEU A 36 0.46 -11.72 0.30
CA LEU A 36 1.02 -10.39 0.05
C LEU A 36 1.77 -9.83 1.27
N THR A 37 1.31 -10.16 2.47
CA THR A 37 1.96 -9.74 3.73
C THR A 37 3.25 -10.51 3.95
N ALA A 38 3.27 -11.82 3.67
CA ALA A 38 4.48 -12.63 3.71
C ALA A 38 5.54 -12.14 2.70
N ALA A 39 5.13 -11.82 1.46
CA ALA A 39 6.03 -11.26 0.46
C ALA A 39 6.62 -9.89 0.89
N LEU A 40 5.80 -9.04 1.53
CA LEU A 40 6.28 -7.78 2.11
C LEU A 40 7.32 -8.03 3.22
N SER A 41 7.03 -8.95 4.14
CA SER A 41 7.91 -9.28 5.26
C SER A 41 9.27 -9.78 4.78
N GLN A 42 9.26 -10.66 3.75
CA GLN A 42 10.48 -11.11 3.10
C GLN A 42 11.24 -9.96 2.43
N ALA A 43 10.57 -9.13 1.64
CA ALA A 43 11.21 -8.05 0.89
C ALA A 43 11.84 -6.97 1.79
N LYS A 44 11.18 -6.62 2.91
CA LYS A 44 11.70 -5.62 3.86
C LYS A 44 12.78 -6.19 4.79
N GLY A 45 12.95 -7.51 4.83
CA GLY A 45 13.83 -8.22 5.76
C GLY A 45 15.27 -7.72 5.72
N ASP A 46 15.79 -7.40 4.52
CA ASP A 46 17.17 -6.95 4.31
C ASP A 46 17.42 -5.46 4.63
N ILE A 47 16.38 -4.75 5.07
CA ILE A 47 16.41 -3.32 5.42
C ILE A 47 16.41 -3.21 6.96
N HIS A 48 17.47 -3.65 7.61
CA HIS A 48 17.53 -3.68 9.09
C HIS A 48 18.73 -2.91 9.67
N SER A 49 19.50 -2.21 8.83
CA SER A 49 20.65 -1.42 9.25
C SER A 49 20.96 -0.32 8.23
N ILE A 50 21.68 0.71 8.67
CA ILE A 50 22.16 1.78 7.78
C ILE A 50 23.15 1.19 6.78
N ARG A 51 23.02 1.62 5.51
CA ARG A 51 23.86 1.15 4.40
C ARG A 51 24.25 2.32 3.50
N PRO A 52 25.51 2.41 3.03
CA PRO A 52 25.91 3.41 2.03
C PRO A 52 25.22 3.18 0.69
N SER A 53 25.34 4.13 -0.22
CA SER A 53 24.85 4.00 -1.59
C SER A 53 25.63 2.95 -2.37
N SER A 54 24.95 2.30 -3.31
CA SER A 54 25.55 1.34 -4.24
C SER A 54 26.14 2.07 -5.44
N ASP A 55 27.37 1.72 -5.82
CA ASP A 55 28.01 2.26 -7.02
C ASP A 55 27.23 1.94 -8.29
N ALA A 56 26.59 0.76 -8.34
CA ALA A 56 25.78 0.34 -9.48
C ALA A 56 24.51 1.19 -9.68
N LEU A 57 23.99 1.80 -8.61
CA LEU A 57 22.74 2.58 -8.65
C LEU A 57 22.98 4.10 -8.69
N ARG A 58 24.19 4.55 -8.38
CA ARG A 58 24.53 5.97 -8.18
C ARG A 58 24.26 6.83 -9.42
N GLN A 59 24.64 6.36 -10.61
CA GLN A 59 24.43 7.11 -11.84
C GLN A 59 22.93 7.31 -12.09
N ARG A 60 22.16 6.23 -12.05
CA ARG A 60 20.71 6.28 -12.28
C ARG A 60 20.00 7.16 -11.26
N PHE A 61 20.44 7.12 -10.00
CA PHE A 61 19.92 7.99 -8.95
C PHE A 61 20.14 9.48 -9.26
N GLY A 62 21.33 9.84 -9.76
CA GLY A 62 21.64 11.20 -10.21
C GLY A 62 20.71 11.68 -11.33
N GLU A 63 20.50 10.84 -12.35
CA GLU A 63 19.59 11.14 -13.46
C GLU A 63 18.15 11.42 -12.97
N LEU A 64 17.67 10.64 -11.98
CA LEU A 64 16.34 10.83 -11.40
C LEU A 64 16.23 12.12 -10.57
N LEU A 65 17.31 12.53 -9.89
CA LEU A 65 17.35 13.81 -9.18
C LEU A 65 17.31 14.99 -10.15
N ASP A 66 18.03 14.89 -11.28
CA ASP A 66 18.04 15.91 -12.33
C ASP A 66 16.67 16.00 -13.00
N GLU A 67 16.03 14.86 -13.28
CA GLU A 67 14.66 14.81 -13.80
C GLU A 67 13.67 15.48 -12.84
N ALA A 68 13.73 15.14 -11.55
CA ALA A 68 12.88 15.75 -10.53
C ALA A 68 13.12 17.26 -10.42
N ALA A 69 14.37 17.71 -10.55
CA ALA A 69 14.72 19.13 -10.53
C ALA A 69 14.14 19.87 -11.74
N ALA A 70 14.23 19.28 -12.94
CA ALA A 70 13.71 19.85 -14.17
C ALA A 70 12.18 19.99 -14.12
N GLN A 71 11.47 18.95 -13.68
CA GLN A 71 10.01 18.96 -13.57
C GLN A 71 9.51 19.96 -12.52
N ARG A 72 10.19 20.07 -11.38
CA ARG A 72 9.84 20.98 -10.28
C ARG A 72 10.34 22.42 -10.49
N GLY A 73 11.21 22.64 -11.48
CA GLY A 73 11.89 23.91 -11.73
C GLY A 73 12.97 24.28 -10.70
N ARG A 74 13.32 23.36 -9.79
CA ARG A 74 14.43 23.48 -8.83
C ARG A 74 14.78 22.12 -8.21
N PRO A 75 16.03 21.89 -7.77
CA PRO A 75 16.41 20.68 -7.05
C PRO A 75 15.60 20.41 -5.78
N LEU A 76 15.55 19.15 -5.37
CA LEU A 76 15.03 18.76 -4.06
C LEU A 76 15.88 19.39 -2.95
N LEU A 77 15.26 19.74 -1.82
CA LEU A 77 15.97 20.31 -0.67
C LEU A 77 17.03 19.35 -0.13
N TYR A 78 16.69 18.06 -0.07
CA TYR A 78 17.61 16.96 0.15
C TYR A 78 17.58 16.06 -1.09
N PRO A 79 18.73 15.54 -1.56
CA PRO A 79 18.81 14.59 -2.66
C PRO A 79 18.29 13.22 -2.20
N TYR A 80 16.98 13.14 -2.01
CA TYR A 80 16.28 12.04 -1.37
C TYR A 80 15.15 11.57 -2.29
N LEU A 81 15.26 10.34 -2.78
CA LEU A 81 14.20 9.64 -3.47
C LEU A 81 14.09 8.23 -2.88
N GLY A 82 13.00 7.96 -2.18
CA GLY A 82 12.75 6.66 -1.55
C GLY A 82 12.47 5.57 -2.58
N SER A 83 12.87 4.33 -2.29
CA SER A 83 12.53 3.16 -3.13
C SER A 83 11.04 2.78 -3.04
N GLY A 84 10.35 3.29 -2.02
CA GLY A 84 8.98 2.90 -1.67
C GLY A 84 8.92 1.80 -0.61
N LEU A 85 10.08 1.26 -0.18
CA LEU A 85 10.18 0.25 0.86
C LEU A 85 11.03 0.73 2.05
N GLY A 86 10.72 0.17 3.22
CA GLY A 86 11.43 0.40 4.46
C GLY A 86 11.02 -0.64 5.49
N ASN A 87 11.60 -0.56 6.69
CA ASN A 87 11.30 -1.49 7.78
C ASN A 87 11.51 -0.78 9.12
N GLY A 88 10.42 -0.51 9.85
CA GLY A 88 10.48 0.23 11.10
C GLY A 88 11.10 1.63 10.90
N PRO A 89 12.21 1.98 11.58
CA PRO A 89 12.85 3.29 11.43
C PRO A 89 13.71 3.39 10.17
N TYR A 90 13.93 2.29 9.43
CA TYR A 90 14.81 2.27 8.28
C TYR A 90 14.05 2.57 6.99
N VAL A 91 14.64 3.44 6.16
CA VAL A 91 14.12 3.79 4.83
C VAL A 91 15.19 3.55 3.77
N GLU A 92 14.80 2.86 2.70
CA GLU A 92 15.65 2.61 1.55
C GLU A 92 15.43 3.68 0.47
N LEU A 93 16.52 4.13 -0.14
CA LEU A 93 16.52 5.05 -1.26
C LEU A 93 16.80 4.32 -2.58
N LEU A 94 16.49 4.97 -3.69
CA LEU A 94 16.70 4.41 -5.04
C LEU A 94 18.18 4.19 -5.40
N ASP A 95 19.12 4.74 -4.63
CA ASP A 95 20.57 4.43 -4.74
C ASP A 95 20.99 3.18 -3.93
N GLY A 96 20.02 2.47 -3.32
CA GLY A 96 20.24 1.30 -2.48
C GLY A 96 20.73 1.59 -1.06
N SER A 97 20.93 2.87 -0.72
CA SER A 97 21.32 3.26 0.62
C SER A 97 20.13 3.13 1.59
N VAL A 98 20.44 2.82 2.85
CA VAL A 98 19.44 2.75 3.92
C VAL A 98 19.76 3.81 4.96
N LYS A 99 18.76 4.61 5.33
CA LYS A 99 18.85 5.73 6.28
C LYS A 99 17.88 5.52 7.43
N LEU A 100 18.09 6.26 8.53
CA LEU A 100 17.13 6.36 9.64
C LEU A 100 16.14 7.50 9.39
N ASP A 101 14.86 7.22 9.57
CA ASP A 101 13.78 8.22 9.55
C ASP A 101 13.47 8.67 10.98
N PHE A 102 14.12 9.74 11.43
CA PHE A 102 13.87 10.32 12.76
C PHE A 102 12.65 11.23 12.83
N ILE A 103 12.06 11.58 11.69
CA ILE A 103 10.91 12.51 11.62
C ILE A 103 9.60 11.72 11.54
N GLY A 104 9.66 10.44 11.14
CA GLY A 104 8.50 9.56 11.04
C GLY A 104 7.45 10.09 10.07
N GLY A 105 7.88 10.76 8.99
CA GLY A 105 6.97 11.43 8.07
C GLY A 105 6.09 12.50 8.73
N ILE A 106 6.64 13.25 9.70
CA ILE A 106 5.93 14.25 10.52
C ILE A 106 4.81 13.55 11.33
N GLY A 107 5.17 12.40 11.92
CA GLY A 107 4.28 11.59 12.76
C GLY A 107 3.34 10.63 12.01
N VAL A 108 3.24 10.73 10.68
CA VAL A 108 2.38 9.83 9.88
C VAL A 108 2.84 8.37 9.96
N LEU A 109 4.14 8.15 10.02
CA LEU A 109 4.76 6.82 10.09
C LEU A 109 5.09 6.43 11.53
N PHE A 110 4.17 6.68 12.46
CA PHE A 110 4.37 6.41 13.88
C PHE A 110 4.71 4.95 14.18
N PHE A 111 4.05 4.01 13.50
CA PHE A 111 4.33 2.57 13.60
C PHE A 111 5.55 2.14 12.77
N GLY A 112 6.27 3.09 12.17
CA GLY A 112 7.38 2.84 11.27
C GLY A 112 6.96 2.51 9.84
N ARG A 113 7.96 2.26 9.02
CA ARG A 113 7.82 1.91 7.60
C ARG A 113 7.42 0.44 7.49
N SER A 114 6.47 0.14 6.60
CA SER A 114 6.01 -1.23 6.28
C SER A 114 5.53 -2.04 7.49
N ASP A 115 4.79 -1.39 8.40
CA ASP A 115 4.04 -2.11 9.42
C ASP A 115 3.07 -3.10 8.76
N GLU A 116 3.15 -4.37 9.13
CA GLU A 116 2.47 -5.46 8.41
C GLU A 116 0.95 -5.40 8.60
N ASP A 117 0.50 -5.04 9.80
CA ASP A 117 -0.92 -4.93 10.12
C ASP A 117 -1.56 -3.75 9.37
N LEU A 118 -0.89 -2.59 9.34
CA LEU A 118 -1.35 -1.43 8.59
C LEU A 118 -1.38 -1.69 7.09
N VAL A 119 -0.33 -2.28 6.52
CA VAL A 119 -0.30 -2.57 5.07
C VAL A 119 -1.35 -3.63 4.70
N ARG A 120 -1.52 -4.67 5.51
CA ARG A 120 -2.58 -5.68 5.31
C ARG A 120 -3.98 -5.05 5.39
N THR A 121 -4.18 -4.15 6.35
CA THR A 121 -5.45 -3.40 6.51
C THR A 121 -5.72 -2.49 5.31
N ALA A 122 -4.72 -1.74 4.85
CA ALA A 122 -4.83 -0.86 3.69
C ALA A 122 -5.17 -1.65 2.41
N ARG A 123 -4.51 -2.79 2.18
CA ARG A 123 -4.81 -3.68 1.04
C ARG A 123 -6.23 -4.24 1.10
N ARG A 124 -6.70 -4.58 2.30
CA ARG A 124 -8.10 -5.02 2.51
C ARG A 124 -9.09 -3.89 2.25
N ALA A 125 -8.78 -2.67 2.69
CA ALA A 125 -9.60 -1.49 2.45
C ALA A 125 -9.67 -1.15 0.95
N ALA A 126 -8.58 -1.37 0.21
CA ALA A 126 -8.52 -1.15 -1.24
C ALA A 126 -9.42 -2.10 -2.06
N LEU A 127 -10.08 -3.08 -1.44
CA LEU A 127 -11.12 -3.89 -2.07
C LEU A 127 -12.47 -3.17 -2.17
N ALA A 128 -12.63 -2.04 -1.47
CA ALA A 128 -13.79 -1.18 -1.64
C ALA A 128 -13.81 -0.55 -3.04
N ASP A 129 -14.99 -0.18 -3.50
CA ASP A 129 -15.21 0.44 -4.81
C ASP A 129 -14.75 1.91 -4.87
N THR A 130 -14.49 2.53 -3.71
CA THR A 130 -13.97 3.90 -3.61
C THR A 130 -12.54 3.93 -3.12
N VAL A 131 -11.70 4.75 -3.76
CA VAL A 131 -10.41 5.16 -3.21
C VAL A 131 -10.69 6.29 -2.22
N MET A 132 -10.64 5.99 -0.92
CA MET A 132 -10.63 6.98 0.17
C MET A 132 -9.26 7.01 0.83
#